data_AF-A0A537J2J8-F1
#
_entry.id   AF-A0A537J2J8-F1
#
_cell.length_a   1.000
_cell.length_b   1.000
_cell.length_c   1.000
_cell.angle_alpha   90.00
_cell.angle_beta   90.00
_cell.angle_gamma   90.00
#
_symmetry.space_group_name_H-M   'P 1'
#
loop_
_entity.id
_entity.type
_entity.pdbx_description
1 polymer ?
#
loop_
_entity_poly.entity_id
_entity_poly.type
_entity_poly.pdbx_seq_one_letter_code
_entity_poly.pdbx_strand_id
1 'polypeptide(L)'
;MEAVNGTVDVTISDGERLNAHHVVLATGYKVDINNLTMIHPSLLAEVNTTRAFPILSPRFESSVPGLYFVGLTSRPAFGPLFGFVAGCTATARRVAGSVAGTMALRRRGSTVSAAPGASAS
;
A
#
# COMPACT_ATOMS: atom_id res chain seq x y z
N MET A 1 3.41 -1.03 32.99
CA MET A 1 4.88 -0.93 32.89
C MET A 1 5.26 0.22 33.80
N GLU A 2 5.54 -0.09 35.06
CA GLU A 2 6.01 0.93 36.00
C GLU A 2 7.53 0.83 36.09
N ALA A 3 8.21 1.96 35.98
CA ALA A 3 9.65 2.02 36.13
C ALA A 3 9.96 2.15 37.62
N VAL A 4 10.58 1.12 38.21
CA VAL A 4 11.05 1.13 39.59
C VAL A 4 12.56 0.94 39.54
N ASN A 5 13.33 1.89 40.11
CA ASN A 5 14.79 1.81 40.21
C ASN A 5 15.56 1.60 38.89
N GLY A 6 15.12 2.16 37.77
CA GLY A 6 15.81 1.99 36.47
C GLY A 6 15.67 0.58 35.89
N THR A 7 14.73 -0.19 36.45
CA THR A 7 14.29 -1.48 35.95
C THR A 7 12.79 -1.42 35.67
N VAL A 8 12.32 -2.33 34.85
CA VAL A 8 10.93 -2.46 34.47
C VAL A 8 10.46 -3.86 34.85
N ASP A 9 9.38 -3.92 35.62
CA ASP A 9 8.66 -5.17 35.84
C ASP A 9 7.78 -5.49 34.63
N VAL A 10 8.03 -6.65 34.04
CA VAL A 10 7.34 -7.19 32.87
C VAL A 10 6.59 -8.44 33.29
N THR A 11 5.30 -8.48 33.00
CA THR A 11 4.49 -9.69 33.14
C THR A 11 4.31 -10.32 31.76
N ILE A 12 4.77 -11.55 31.60
CA ILE A 12 4.55 -12.35 30.40
C ILE A 12 3.12 -12.90 30.43
N SER A 13 2.56 -13.23 29.26
CA SER A 13 1.16 -13.65 29.14
C SER A 13 0.83 -14.95 29.88
N ASP A 14 1.83 -15.77 30.19
CA ASP A 14 1.71 -16.98 31.01
C ASP A 14 1.72 -16.70 32.52
N GLY A 15 1.86 -15.43 32.92
CA GLY A 15 1.90 -14.97 34.31
C GLY A 15 3.29 -14.85 34.91
N GLU A 16 4.34 -15.24 34.18
CA GLU A 16 5.73 -15.04 34.64
C GLU A 16 6.03 -13.55 34.84
N ARG A 17 6.72 -13.21 35.92
CA ARG A 17 7.15 -11.84 36.23
C ARG A 17 8.67 -11.74 36.13
N LEU A 18 9.13 -10.81 35.32
CA LEU A 18 10.54 -10.55 35.05
C LEU A 18 10.87 -9.10 35.40
N ASN A 19 12.05 -8.87 35.95
CA ASN A 19 12.59 -7.53 36.12
C ASN A 19 13.69 -7.31 35.07
N ALA A 20 13.54 -6.27 34.24
CA ALA A 20 14.43 -6.03 33.10
C ALA A 20 14.96 -4.58 33.09
N HIS A 21 16.23 -4.41 32.74
CA HIS A 21 16.81 -3.07 32.53
C HIS A 21 16.36 -2.42 31.23
N HIS A 22 16.13 -3.22 30.19
CA HIS A 22 15.74 -2.74 28.87
C HIS A 22 14.65 -3.62 28.27
N VAL A 23 13.70 -2.98 27.61
CA VAL A 23 12.62 -3.66 26.88
C VAL A 23 12.65 -3.18 25.44
N VAL A 24 12.78 -4.11 24.50
CA VAL A 24 12.75 -3.84 23.06
C VAL A 24 11.39 -4.25 22.51
N LEU A 25 10.64 -3.28 21.98
CA LEU A 25 9.32 -3.52 21.40
C LEU A 25 9.46 -3.91 19.91
N ALA A 26 9.65 -5.21 19.66
CA ALA A 26 9.68 -5.78 18.32
C ALA A 26 8.28 -6.19 17.81
N THR A 27 7.25 -5.37 18.07
CA THR A 27 5.83 -5.70 17.84
C THR A 27 5.38 -5.53 16.37
N GLY A 28 6.30 -5.21 15.46
CA GLY A 28 6.02 -5.01 14.05
C GLY A 28 5.45 -3.63 13.73
N TYR A 29 4.74 -3.52 12.60
CA TYR A 29 4.22 -2.25 12.08
C TYR A 29 2.71 -2.29 11.91
N LYS A 30 2.05 -1.18 12.23
CA LYS A 30 0.66 -0.93 11.85
C LYS A 30 0.66 -0.12 10.56
N VAL A 31 0.10 -0.69 9.50
CA VAL A 31 -0.05 -0.01 8.21
C VAL A 31 -1.17 1.03 8.33
N ASP A 32 -0.88 2.23 7.87
CA ASP A 32 -1.84 3.31 7.67
C ASP A 32 -1.38 4.13 6.47
N ILE A 33 -2.16 4.17 5.39
CA ILE A 33 -1.77 4.92 4.19
C ILE A 33 -1.75 6.43 4.42
N ASN A 34 -2.41 6.94 5.47
CA ASN A 34 -2.38 8.36 5.82
C ASN A 34 -1.01 8.80 6.35
N ASN A 35 -0.15 7.87 6.74
CA ASN A 35 1.22 8.14 7.17
C ASN A 35 2.21 8.23 5.98
N LEU A 36 1.75 8.04 4.75
CA LEU A 36 2.56 8.10 3.53
C LEU A 36 2.77 9.55 3.11
N THR A 37 3.71 10.25 3.75
CA THR A 37 3.99 11.69 3.54
C THR A 37 4.47 12.05 2.14
N MET A 38 4.86 11.06 1.33
CA MET A 38 5.19 11.26 -0.09
C MET A 38 3.94 11.43 -0.98
N ILE A 39 2.74 11.16 -0.48
CA ILE A 39 1.47 11.31 -1.20
C ILE A 39 0.71 12.50 -0.62
N HIS A 40 0.29 13.42 -1.49
CA HIS A 40 -0.45 14.61 -1.04
C HIS A 40 -1.76 14.20 -0.33
N PRO A 41 -2.13 14.82 0.81
CA PRO A 41 -3.32 14.44 1.57
C PRO A 41 -4.63 14.45 0.77
N SER A 42 -4.77 15.38 -0.19
CA SER A 42 -5.97 15.42 -1.04
C SER A 42 -6.12 14.16 -1.90
N LEU A 43 -5.01 13.59 -2.38
CA LEU A 43 -5.02 12.38 -3.19
C LEU A 43 -5.30 11.14 -2.32
N LEU A 44 -4.77 11.12 -1.09
CA LEU A 44 -5.08 10.06 -0.12
C LEU A 44 -6.56 10.04 0.27
N ALA A 45 -7.20 11.20 0.35
CA ALA A 45 -8.62 11.32 0.64
C ALA A 45 -9.53 10.70 -0.45
N GLU A 46 -9.03 10.57 -1.69
CA GLU A 46 -9.74 9.90 -2.79
C GLU A 46 -9.57 8.37 -2.79
N VAL A 47 -8.67 7.84 -1.95
CA VAL A 47 -8.43 6.40 -1.83
C VAL A 47 -9.45 5.77 -0.89
N ASN A 48 -10.27 4.86 -1.42
CA ASN A 48 -11.18 4.05 -0.62
C ASN A 48 -10.37 3.12 0.30
N THR A 49 -10.68 3.13 1.59
CA THR A 49 -9.97 2.32 2.58
C THR A 49 -10.88 1.44 3.43
N THR A 50 -10.30 0.36 3.96
CA THR A 50 -10.84 -0.43 5.06
C THR A 50 -9.79 -0.56 6.15
N ARG A 51 -10.08 -0.08 7.37
CA ARG A 51 -9.13 -0.08 8.50
C ARG A 51 -7.76 0.53 8.12
N ALA A 52 -7.75 1.66 7.40
CA ALA A 52 -6.57 2.36 6.89
C ALA A 52 -5.73 1.61 5.83
N PHE A 53 -6.21 0.48 5.32
CA PHE A 53 -5.66 -0.18 4.14
C PHE A 53 -6.43 0.23 2.89
N PRO A 54 -5.77 0.41 1.74
CA PRO A 54 -6.45 0.71 0.50
C PRO A 54 -7.25 -0.51 0.03
N ILE A 55 -8.45 -0.27 -0.48
CA ILE A 55 -9.22 -1.29 -1.20
C ILE A 55 -8.64 -1.38 -2.61
N LEU A 56 -8.24 -2.58 -3.02
CA LEU A 56 -7.49 -2.80 -4.27
C LEU A 56 -8.25 -3.69 -5.24
N SER A 57 -8.12 -3.38 -6.53
CA SER A 57 -8.51 -4.27 -7.62
C SER A 57 -7.58 -5.50 -7.69
N PRO A 58 -7.91 -6.56 -8.44
CA PRO A 58 -7.02 -7.71 -8.66
C PRO A 58 -5.66 -7.37 -9.27
N ARG A 59 -5.47 -6.14 -9.77
CA ARG A 59 -4.23 -5.62 -10.34
C ARG A 59 -3.46 -4.69 -9.42
N PHE A 60 -3.77 -4.66 -8.12
CA PHE A 60 -3.13 -3.80 -7.10
C PHE A 60 -3.44 -2.29 -7.27
N GLU A 61 -4.43 -1.96 -8.09
CA GLU A 61 -4.84 -0.56 -8.32
C GLU A 61 -5.85 -0.14 -7.25
N SER A 62 -5.71 1.08 -6.73
CA SER A 62 -6.65 1.68 -5.79
C SER A 62 -7.94 2.17 -6.47
N SER A 63 -8.83 2.80 -5.71
CA SER A 63 -9.98 3.53 -6.29
C SER A 63 -9.57 4.72 -7.15
N VAL A 64 -8.36 5.26 -6.95
CA VAL A 64 -7.79 6.31 -7.77
C VAL A 64 -7.09 5.67 -8.98
N PRO A 65 -7.57 5.89 -10.22
CA PRO A 65 -6.99 5.28 -11.42
C PRO A 65 -5.53 5.66 -11.61
N GLY A 66 -4.68 4.67 -11.88
CA GLY A 66 -3.23 4.89 -12.05
C GLY A 66 -2.43 4.90 -10.74
N LEU A 67 -3.09 4.85 -9.57
CA LEU A 67 -2.41 4.76 -8.27
C LEU A 67 -2.46 3.33 -7.74
N TYR A 68 -1.28 2.73 -7.58
CA TYR A 68 -1.10 1.33 -7.19
C TYR A 68 -0.48 1.24 -5.80
N PHE A 69 -0.97 0.31 -4.98
CA PHE A 69 -0.39 -0.02 -3.67
C PHE A 69 0.06 -1.47 -3.64
N VAL A 70 1.30 -1.70 -3.21
CA VAL A 70 1.97 -3.00 -3.21
C VAL A 70 2.67 -3.24 -1.89
N GLY A 71 3.08 -4.48 -1.61
CA GLY A 71 3.78 -4.79 -0.37
C GLY A 71 2.83 -4.89 0.82
N LEU A 72 3.27 -4.41 1.98
CA LEU A 72 2.50 -4.44 3.23
C LEU A 72 1.11 -3.79 3.13
N THR A 73 0.95 -2.75 2.31
CA THR A 73 -0.33 -2.06 2.08
C THR A 73 -1.34 -2.91 1.30
N SER A 74 -0.88 -3.92 0.56
CA SER A 74 -1.72 -4.82 -0.23
C SER A 74 -2.09 -6.13 0.51
N ARG A 75 -1.48 -6.36 1.68
CA ARG A 75 -1.57 -7.63 2.41
C ARG A 75 -3.00 -8.08 2.75
N PRO A 76 -3.94 -7.19 3.16
CA PRO A 76 -5.31 -7.63 3.44
C PRO A 76 -6.06 -8.13 2.19
N ALA A 77 -5.73 -7.63 1.01
CA ALA A 77 -6.39 -8.02 -0.24
C ALA A 77 -5.82 -9.31 -0.84
N PHE A 78 -4.50 -9.54 -0.71
CA PHE A 78 -3.82 -10.64 -1.42
C PHE A 78 -3.17 -11.68 -0.51
N GLY A 79 -3.19 -11.45 0.80
CA GLY A 79 -2.66 -12.37 1.80
C GLY A 79 -1.19 -12.13 2.18
N PRO A 80 -0.65 -12.92 3.12
CA PRO A 80 0.63 -12.65 3.79
C PRO A 80 1.83 -12.58 2.86
N LEU A 81 1.86 -13.37 1.78
CA LEU A 81 2.97 -13.44 0.83
C LEU A 81 3.34 -12.07 0.25
N PHE A 82 2.34 -11.22 0.03
CA PHE A 82 2.53 -9.90 -0.58
C PHE A 82 3.10 -8.86 0.38
N GLY A 83 3.30 -9.20 1.65
CA GLY A 83 4.12 -8.43 2.58
C GLY A 83 5.62 -8.72 2.50
N PHE A 84 6.05 -9.69 1.68
CA PHE A 84 7.44 -10.16 1.61
C PHE A 84 8.02 -10.09 0.19
N VAL A 85 9.35 -10.14 0.10
CA VAL A 85 10.10 -10.13 -1.17
C VAL A 85 9.66 -11.27 -2.10
N ALA A 86 9.30 -12.43 -1.56
CA ALA A 86 8.82 -13.58 -2.34
C ALA A 86 7.58 -13.25 -3.20
N GLY A 87 6.74 -12.30 -2.79
CA GLY A 87 5.59 -11.83 -3.58
C GLY A 87 5.94 -10.86 -4.72
N CYS A 88 7.15 -10.29 -4.72
CA CYS A 88 7.54 -9.17 -5.59
C CYS A 88 7.39 -9.50 -7.08
N THR A 89 7.90 -10.64 -7.54
CA THR A 89 7.83 -11.02 -8.96
C THR A 89 6.40 -11.13 -9.46
N ALA A 90 5.51 -11.69 -8.65
CA ALA A 90 4.10 -11.84 -9.00
C ALA A 90 3.37 -10.49 -9.01
N THR A 91 3.68 -9.61 -8.05
CA THR A 91 3.16 -8.24 -8.01
C THR A 91 3.62 -7.42 -9.21
N ALA A 92 4.92 -7.42 -9.49
CA ALA A 92 5.52 -6.64 -10.58
C ALA A 92 4.90 -7.01 -11.93
N ARG A 93 4.71 -8.31 -12.21
CA ARG A 93 4.05 -8.77 -13.45
C ARG A 93 2.63 -8.24 -13.59
N ARG A 94 1.83 -8.27 -12.51
CA ARG A 94 0.43 -7.81 -12.54
C ARG A 94 0.32 -6.30 -12.69
N VAL A 95 1.12 -5.54 -11.94
CA VAL A 95 1.13 -4.07 -12.01
C VAL A 95 1.64 -3.62 -13.38
N ALA A 96 2.76 -4.15 -13.85
CA ALA A 96 3.31 -3.80 -15.18
C ALA A 96 2.31 -4.12 -16.30
N GLY A 97 1.65 -5.28 -16.25
CA GLY A 97 0.60 -5.64 -17.20
C GLY A 97 -0.59 -4.68 -17.18
N SER A 98 -1.01 -4.24 -15.99
CA SER A 98 -2.08 -3.24 -15.82
C SER A 98 -1.70 -1.90 -16.46
N VAL A 99 -0.51 -1.39 -16.12
CA VAL A 99 0.00 -0.11 -16.63
C VAL A 99 0.14 -0.15 -18.15
N ALA A 100 0.77 -1.20 -18.70
CA ALA A 100 0.93 -1.37 -20.14
C ALA A 100 -0.42 -1.43 -20.88
N GLY A 101 -1.39 -2.16 -20.33
CA GLY A 101 -2.75 -2.23 -20.87
C GLY A 101 -3.44 -0.86 -20.90
N THR A 102 -3.36 -0.10 -19.81
CA THR A 102 -3.94 1.25 -19.72
C THR A 102 -3.28 2.22 -20.69
N MET A 103 -1.95 2.19 -20.82
CA MET A 103 -1.23 3.03 -21.79
C MET A 103 -1.62 2.70 -23.23
N ALA A 104 -1.73 1.41 -23.57
CA ALA A 104 -2.15 0.99 -24.91
C ALA A 104 -3.58 1.45 -25.24
N LEU A 105 -4.50 1.41 -24.27
CA LEU A 105 -5.86 1.91 -24.45
C LEU A 105 -5.87 3.43 -24.66
N ARG A 106 -5.14 4.18 -23.84
CA ARG A 106 -5.01 5.65 -23.98
C ARG A 106 -4.47 6.05 -25.35
N ARG A 107 -3.44 5.34 -25.84
CA ARG A 107 -2.83 5.61 -27.15
C ARG A 107 -3.78 5.34 -28.32
N ARG A 108 -4.66 4.34 -28.22
CA ARG A 108 -5.71 4.09 -29.22
C ARG A 108 -6.82 5.15 -29.19
N GLY A 109 -7.15 5.67 -28.02
CA GLY A 109 -8.12 6.77 -27.88
C GLY A 109 -7.61 8.08 -28.47
N SER A 110 -6.31 8.38 -28.32
CA SER A 110 -5.72 9.62 -28.86
C SER A 110 -5.62 9.63 -30.39
N THR A 111 -5.51 8.48 -31.05
CA THR A 111 -5.47 8.39 -32.52
C THR A 111 -6.82 8.65 -33.20
N VAL A 112 -7.94 8.61 -32.46
CA VAL A 112 -9.29 8.85 -33.00
C VAL A 112 -9.69 10.34 -32.92
N SER A 113 -8.90 11.20 -32.27
CA SER A 113 -9.22 12.62 -32.07
C SER A 113 -8.61 13.57 -33.13
N ALA A 114 -7.93 13.06 -34.15
CA ALA A 114 -7.44 13.89 -35.27
C ALA A 114 -8.47 13.87 -36.41
N ALA A 115 -9.48 14.74 -36.32
CA ALA A 115 -10.34 15.04 -37.46
C ALA A 115 -9.56 15.88 -38.51
N PRO A 116 -9.76 15.65 -39.82
CA PRO A 116 -9.06 16.39 -40.86
C PRO A 116 -9.60 17.83 -40.93
N GLY A 117 -8.73 18.80 -40.70
CA GLY A 117 -9.00 20.19 -41.00
C GLY A 117 -9.21 20.35 -42.50
N ALA A 118 -10.40 20.81 -42.88
CA ALA A 118 -10.79 21.08 -44.24
C ALA A 118 -9.91 22.18 -44.87
N SER A 119 -9.37 21.91 -46.05
CA SER A 119 -9.03 22.93 -47.04
C SER A 119 -10.25 23.17 -47.93
N ALA A 120 -10.71 24.41 -48.07
CA ALA A 120 -11.11 25.00 -49.35
C ALA A 120 -11.63 26.43 -49.15
N SER A 121 -10.95 27.34 -49.85
CA SER A 121 -11.41 28.60 -50.46
C SER A 121 -11.88 29.75 -49.57
#